data_AF-A0A2N3I9A5-F1
#
_entry.id   AF-A0A2N3I9A5-F1
#
_cell.length_a   1.000
_cell.length_b   1.000
_cell.length_c   1.000
_cell.angle_alpha   90.00
_cell.angle_beta   90.00
_cell.angle_gamma   90.00
#
_symmetry.space_group_name_H-M   'P 1'
#
loop_
_entity.id
_entity.type
_entity.pdbx_description
1 polymer ?
#
loop_
_entity_poly.entity_id
_entity_poly.type
_entity_poly.pdbx_seq_one_letter_code
_entity_poly.pdbx_strand_id
1 'polypeptide(L)'
;MKEKEKIYQSLIEMYNHGIQSKDPKKIREFLNDNSVDLLKEEARFYLEILQLRAASFSLFGELNEAGEEYRKGYLSCSTSGKWVYGLNWALQFMAEFSFKRGKEKIHESMNNGIKVLDQALIDLPFDKYRDFYYLCLSNVKAFMLLNSDRREEGLGVYTDCKFIPVPIPEYNDKESLQVLFAHFTKGIAVAIELKNYDLLMNLMKVISIDDQTLQSEGSLFRIFYETLVSAFDMRAEFITEFNAMFKIKDVLESTTPHFARFLALIGEQDLDKLDLFFQESYS
;
A
#
# COMPACT_ATOMS: atom_id res chain seq x y z
N MET A 1 -28.71 -1.53 -19.81
CA MET A 1 -27.68 -2.59 -19.98
C MET A 1 -26.88 -2.45 -21.28
N LYS A 2 -27.40 -2.80 -22.48
CA LYS A 2 -26.60 -2.78 -23.75
C LYS A 2 -25.92 -1.45 -24.10
N GLU A 3 -26.53 -0.31 -23.78
CA GLU A 3 -25.95 1.01 -24.05
C GLU A 3 -24.83 1.37 -23.05
N LYS A 4 -25.03 1.09 -21.75
CA LYS A 4 -24.01 1.31 -20.71
C LYS A 4 -22.79 0.43 -20.92
N GLU A 5 -23.00 -0.83 -21.34
CA GLU A 5 -21.92 -1.74 -21.74
C GLU A 5 -21.10 -1.19 -22.91
N LYS A 6 -21.75 -0.61 -23.94
CA LYS A 6 -21.04 0.03 -25.06
C LYS A 6 -20.20 1.22 -24.62
N ILE A 7 -20.76 2.08 -23.75
CA ILE A 7 -20.02 3.22 -23.18
C ILE A 7 -18.81 2.71 -22.40
N TYR A 8 -19.01 1.74 -21.51
CA TYR A 8 -17.94 1.14 -20.72
C TYR A 8 -16.83 0.56 -21.62
N GLN A 9 -17.17 -0.26 -22.62
CA GLN A 9 -16.17 -0.83 -23.53
C GLN A 9 -15.42 0.23 -24.33
N SER A 10 -16.12 1.26 -24.83
CA SER A 10 -15.48 2.39 -25.53
C SER A 10 -14.46 3.10 -24.64
N LEU A 11 -14.79 3.34 -23.36
CA LEU A 11 -13.90 3.99 -22.41
C LEU A 11 -12.68 3.11 -22.07
N ILE A 12 -12.88 1.80 -21.90
CA ILE A 12 -11.79 0.82 -21.71
C ILE A 12 -10.84 0.80 -22.91
N GLU A 13 -11.39 0.79 -24.14
CA GLU A 13 -10.60 0.82 -25.37
C GLU A 13 -9.78 2.12 -25.48
N MET A 14 -10.37 3.27 -25.18
CA MET A 14 -9.68 4.57 -25.16
C MET A 14 -8.53 4.58 -24.15
N TYR A 15 -8.78 4.13 -22.91
CA TYR A 15 -7.76 4.00 -21.88
C TYR A 15 -6.61 3.09 -22.33
N ASN A 16 -6.93 1.86 -22.76
CA ASN A 16 -5.94 0.88 -23.19
C ASN A 16 -5.10 1.40 -24.37
N HIS A 17 -5.75 2.03 -25.35
CA HIS A 17 -5.05 2.61 -26.49
C HIS A 17 -4.10 3.73 -26.06
N GLY A 18 -4.52 4.60 -25.13
CA GLY A 18 -3.67 5.65 -24.56
C GLY A 18 -2.45 5.09 -23.82
N ILE A 19 -2.66 4.13 -22.92
CA ILE A 19 -1.59 3.50 -22.13
C ILE A 19 -0.60 2.73 -23.01
N GLN A 20 -1.09 1.90 -23.94
CA GLN A 20 -0.23 1.09 -24.81
C GLN A 20 0.60 1.95 -25.77
N SER A 21 0.01 3.01 -26.33
CA SER A 21 0.72 3.93 -27.21
C SER A 21 1.61 4.92 -26.46
N LYS A 22 1.48 5.02 -25.13
CA LYS A 22 2.15 6.01 -24.28
C LYS A 22 1.94 7.44 -24.79
N ASP A 23 0.74 7.73 -25.33
CA ASP A 23 0.40 9.03 -25.91
C ASP A 23 -0.39 9.88 -24.92
N PRO A 24 0.21 10.96 -24.37
CA PRO A 24 -0.47 11.85 -23.43
C PRO A 24 -1.78 12.43 -23.95
N LYS A 25 -1.89 12.71 -25.26
CA LYS A 25 -3.10 13.31 -25.82
C LYS A 25 -4.28 12.35 -25.77
N LYS A 26 -4.05 11.08 -26.07
CA LYS A 26 -5.07 10.02 -26.00
C LYS A 26 -5.51 9.73 -24.58
N ILE A 27 -4.58 9.76 -23.63
CA ILE A 27 -4.92 9.65 -22.21
C ILE A 27 -5.78 10.85 -21.79
N ARG A 28 -5.48 12.06 -22.27
CA ARG A 28 -6.32 13.25 -22.01
C ARG A 28 -7.69 13.18 -22.66
N GLU A 29 -7.81 12.61 -23.85
CA GLU A 29 -9.12 12.36 -24.49
C GLU A 29 -9.98 11.45 -23.60
N PHE A 30 -9.42 10.35 -23.09
CA PHE A 30 -10.10 9.49 -22.11
C PHE A 30 -10.49 10.24 -20.83
N LEU A 31 -9.59 11.04 -20.27
CA LEU A 31 -9.85 11.85 -19.07
C LEU A 31 -10.91 12.94 -19.28
N ASN A 32 -11.11 13.43 -20.50
CA ASN A 32 -12.08 14.47 -20.82
C ASN A 32 -13.44 13.92 -21.28
N ASP A 33 -13.56 12.60 -21.43
CA ASP A 33 -14.82 11.97 -21.80
C ASP A 33 -15.80 11.97 -20.61
N ASN A 34 -16.91 12.70 -20.74
CA ASN A 34 -17.94 12.85 -19.71
C ASN A 34 -19.01 11.74 -19.76
N SER A 35 -18.93 10.81 -20.72
CA SER A 35 -19.85 9.67 -20.77
C SER A 35 -19.73 8.73 -19.55
N VAL A 36 -18.64 8.83 -18.78
CA VAL A 36 -18.48 8.15 -17.49
C VAL A 36 -19.64 8.42 -16.52
N ASP A 37 -20.19 9.64 -16.50
CA ASP A 37 -21.30 10.00 -15.60
C ASP A 37 -22.58 9.22 -15.94
N LEU A 38 -22.72 8.80 -17.20
CA LEU A 38 -23.82 7.94 -17.61
C LEU A 38 -23.71 6.55 -16.99
N LEU A 39 -22.54 6.11 -16.52
CA LEU A 39 -22.38 4.78 -15.92
C LEU A 39 -22.80 4.72 -14.44
N LYS A 40 -23.13 5.85 -13.80
CA LYS A 40 -23.33 5.95 -12.34
C LYS A 40 -24.34 4.95 -11.74
N GLU A 41 -25.35 4.56 -12.51
CA GLU A 41 -26.36 3.56 -12.10
C GLU A 41 -25.83 2.12 -12.12
N GLU A 42 -24.75 1.86 -12.86
CA GLU A 42 -24.06 0.57 -12.98
C GLU A 42 -22.75 0.61 -12.19
N ALA A 43 -22.85 0.47 -10.86
CA ALA A 43 -21.75 0.69 -9.93
C ALA A 43 -20.45 -0.02 -10.32
N ARG A 44 -20.52 -1.27 -10.82
CA ARG A 44 -19.35 -2.01 -11.29
C ARG A 44 -18.57 -1.26 -12.38
N PHE A 45 -19.26 -0.84 -13.45
CA PHE A 45 -18.62 -0.14 -14.57
C PHE A 45 -18.14 1.24 -14.16
N TYR A 46 -18.95 1.96 -13.38
CA TYR A 46 -18.61 3.31 -12.94
C TYR A 46 -17.35 3.34 -12.07
N LEU A 47 -17.28 2.47 -11.06
CA LEU A 47 -16.14 2.42 -10.15
C LEU A 47 -14.83 2.06 -10.87
N GLU A 48 -14.88 1.10 -11.78
CA GLU A 48 -13.70 0.69 -12.56
C GLU A 48 -13.19 1.85 -13.43
N ILE A 49 -14.06 2.51 -14.20
CA ILE A 49 -13.65 3.65 -15.03
C ILE A 49 -13.08 4.79 -14.18
N LEU A 50 -13.69 5.12 -13.03
CA LEU A 50 -13.16 6.14 -12.14
C LEU A 50 -11.77 5.79 -11.61
N GLN A 51 -11.51 4.52 -11.27
CA GLN A 51 -10.17 4.07 -10.86
C GLN A 51 -9.15 4.19 -12.01
N LEU A 52 -9.53 3.87 -13.24
CA LEU A 52 -8.67 4.04 -14.42
C LEU A 52 -8.39 5.52 -14.73
N ARG A 53 -9.39 6.40 -14.54
CA ARG A 53 -9.21 7.87 -14.65
C ARG A 53 -8.29 8.38 -13.56
N ALA A 54 -8.46 7.94 -12.32
CA ALA A 54 -7.58 8.32 -11.23
C ALA A 54 -6.13 7.88 -11.49
N ALA A 55 -5.91 6.63 -11.91
CA ALA A 55 -4.59 6.14 -12.29
C ALA A 55 -3.98 6.98 -13.45
N SER A 56 -4.81 7.37 -14.42
CA SER A 56 -4.39 8.22 -15.54
C SER A 56 -4.00 9.63 -15.11
N PHE A 57 -4.76 10.26 -14.19
CA PHE A 57 -4.39 11.54 -13.59
C PHE A 57 -3.08 11.43 -12.80
N SER A 58 -2.88 10.35 -12.04
CA SER A 58 -1.63 10.08 -11.34
C SER A 58 -0.43 10.01 -12.30
N LEU A 59 -0.57 9.51 -13.53
CA LEU A 59 0.54 9.52 -14.52
C LEU A 59 1.02 10.95 -14.85
N PHE A 60 0.18 11.97 -14.69
CA PHE A 60 0.50 13.38 -14.88
C PHE A 60 0.91 14.10 -13.58
N GLY A 61 0.96 13.40 -12.45
CA GLY A 61 1.20 14.01 -11.14
C GLY A 61 0.03 14.84 -10.60
N GLU A 62 -1.16 14.66 -11.17
CA GLU A 62 -2.43 15.34 -10.84
C GLU A 62 -3.19 14.56 -9.77
N LEU A 63 -2.58 14.45 -8.57
CA LEU A 63 -3.08 13.60 -7.49
C LEU A 63 -4.38 14.10 -6.86
N ASN A 64 -4.65 15.40 -6.93
CA ASN A 64 -5.90 15.98 -6.44
C ASN A 64 -7.08 15.58 -7.34
N GLU A 65 -6.86 15.64 -8.65
CA GLU A 65 -7.79 15.19 -9.69
C GLU A 65 -8.02 13.68 -9.58
N ALA A 66 -6.96 12.91 -9.38
CA ALA A 66 -7.08 11.47 -9.10
C ALA A 66 -7.96 11.22 -7.86
N GLY A 67 -7.74 11.98 -6.79
CA GLY A 67 -8.54 11.86 -5.58
C GLY A 67 -10.01 12.26 -5.78
N GLU A 68 -10.29 13.24 -6.63
CA GLU A 68 -11.65 13.64 -6.98
C GLU A 68 -12.39 12.51 -7.73
N GLU A 69 -11.73 11.79 -8.64
CA GLU A 69 -12.32 10.62 -9.30
C GLU A 69 -12.69 9.52 -8.29
N TYR A 70 -11.83 9.23 -7.33
CA TYR A 70 -12.19 8.31 -6.23
C TYR A 70 -13.36 8.85 -5.41
N ARG A 71 -13.36 10.14 -5.05
CA ARG A 71 -14.45 10.74 -4.28
C ARG A 71 -15.81 10.57 -4.96
N LYS A 72 -15.87 10.72 -6.29
CA LYS A 72 -17.10 10.50 -7.08
C LYS A 72 -17.64 9.08 -6.95
N GLY A 73 -16.76 8.08 -6.89
CA GLY A 73 -17.12 6.66 -6.80
C GLY A 73 -17.43 6.18 -5.39
N TYR A 74 -16.94 6.89 -4.36
CA TYR A 74 -17.02 6.43 -2.98
C TYR A 74 -18.45 6.09 -2.50
N LEU A 75 -19.44 6.89 -2.89
CA LEU A 75 -20.86 6.65 -2.55
C LEU A 75 -21.48 5.46 -3.29
N SER A 76 -20.92 5.09 -4.44
CA SER A 76 -21.39 3.94 -5.24
C SER A 76 -20.79 2.61 -4.77
N CYS A 77 -19.86 2.64 -3.81
CA CYS A 77 -19.25 1.43 -3.25
C CYS A 77 -20.24 0.67 -2.35
N SER A 78 -20.19 -0.67 -2.41
CA SER A 78 -20.88 -1.52 -1.44
C SER A 78 -20.30 -1.31 -0.04
N THR A 79 -21.09 -1.59 1.00
CA THR A 79 -20.65 -1.48 2.40
C THR A 79 -19.38 -2.29 2.65
N SER A 80 -19.26 -3.49 2.10
CA SER A 80 -18.06 -4.33 2.26
C SER A 80 -16.87 -3.90 1.38
N GLY A 81 -17.10 -3.12 0.33
CA GLY A 81 -16.06 -2.68 -0.61
C GLY A 81 -15.51 -1.27 -0.34
N LYS A 82 -16.16 -0.48 0.53
CA LYS A 82 -15.76 0.92 0.80
C LYS A 82 -14.35 1.05 1.37
N TRP A 83 -13.98 0.20 2.32
CA TRP A 83 -12.66 0.27 2.95
C TRP A 83 -11.52 0.01 1.95
N VAL A 84 -11.66 -0.99 1.08
CA VAL A 84 -10.63 -1.31 0.05
C VAL A 84 -10.59 -0.24 -1.03
N TYR A 85 -11.74 0.35 -1.38
CA TYR A 85 -11.79 1.48 -2.28
C TYR A 85 -11.10 2.72 -1.69
N GLY A 86 -11.30 2.99 -0.39
CA GLY A 86 -10.60 4.04 0.35
C GLY A 86 -9.09 3.79 0.47
N LEU A 87 -8.67 2.54 0.69
CA LEU A 87 -7.26 2.16 0.65
C LEU A 87 -6.64 2.46 -0.72
N ASN A 88 -7.28 2.02 -1.80
CA ASN A 88 -6.80 2.27 -3.16
C ASN A 88 -6.72 3.76 -3.49
N TRP A 89 -7.68 4.56 -3.01
CA TRP A 89 -7.62 6.02 -3.10
C TRP A 89 -6.40 6.57 -2.35
N ALA A 90 -6.21 6.20 -1.08
CA ALA A 90 -5.09 6.67 -0.29
C ALA A 90 -3.74 6.34 -0.95
N LEU A 91 -3.60 5.12 -1.51
CA LEU A 91 -2.38 4.67 -2.17
C LEU A 91 -2.01 5.49 -3.41
N GLN A 92 -2.95 6.16 -4.09
CA GLN A 92 -2.61 7.06 -5.20
C GLN A 92 -1.67 8.17 -4.76
N PHE A 93 -1.82 8.66 -3.53
CA PHE A 93 -0.94 9.72 -3.02
C PHE A 93 0.51 9.25 -2.84
N MET A 94 0.77 7.93 -2.78
CA MET A 94 2.13 7.38 -2.80
C MET A 94 2.84 7.52 -4.15
N ALA A 95 2.11 7.81 -5.23
CA ALA A 95 2.75 8.12 -6.50
C ALA A 95 3.65 9.37 -6.42
N GLU A 96 3.46 10.23 -5.40
CA GLU A 96 4.33 11.39 -5.15
C GLU A 96 5.82 11.03 -5.04
N PHE A 97 6.14 9.85 -4.49
CA PHE A 97 7.52 9.36 -4.42
C PHE A 97 8.16 9.22 -5.82
N SER A 98 7.37 9.09 -6.88
CA SER A 98 7.86 8.96 -8.26
C SER A 98 8.08 10.31 -8.96
N PHE A 99 7.48 11.40 -8.48
CA PHE A 99 7.56 12.70 -9.16
C PHE A 99 8.74 13.57 -8.74
N LYS A 100 9.46 13.19 -7.67
CA LYS A 100 10.67 13.87 -7.18
C LYS A 100 10.48 15.39 -6.96
N ARG A 101 9.30 15.81 -6.51
CA ARG A 101 8.95 17.23 -6.28
C ARG A 101 9.35 17.78 -4.90
N GLY A 102 10.10 17.00 -4.12
CA GLY A 102 10.60 17.39 -2.81
C GLY A 102 9.74 16.90 -1.64
N LYS A 103 10.30 17.05 -0.43
CA LYS A 103 9.74 16.53 0.82
C LYS A 103 8.39 17.16 1.17
N GLU A 104 8.23 18.45 0.90
CA GLU A 104 6.99 19.18 1.19
C GLU A 104 5.80 18.62 0.42
N LYS A 105 6.00 18.23 -0.85
CA LYS A 105 4.95 17.62 -1.66
C LYS A 105 4.63 16.20 -1.23
N ILE A 106 5.64 15.44 -0.79
CA ILE A 106 5.45 14.12 -0.16
C ILE A 106 4.55 14.29 1.07
N HIS A 107 4.87 15.23 1.96
CA HIS A 107 4.07 15.49 3.17
C HIS A 107 2.63 15.86 2.85
N GLU A 108 2.42 16.78 1.91
CA GLU A 108 1.07 17.19 1.47
C GLU A 108 0.27 15.97 1.00
N SER A 109 0.87 15.15 0.13
CA SER A 109 0.24 13.98 -0.46
C SER A 109 -0.07 12.91 0.60
N MET A 110 0.89 12.59 1.47
CA MET A 110 0.69 11.63 2.56
C MET A 110 -0.43 12.08 3.52
N ASN A 111 -0.49 13.36 3.87
CA ASN A 111 -1.56 13.91 4.72
C ASN A 111 -2.95 13.82 4.07
N ASN A 112 -3.04 13.92 2.73
CA ASN A 112 -4.30 13.68 2.03
C ASN A 112 -4.68 12.20 2.07
N GLY A 113 -3.72 11.28 1.90
CA GLY A 113 -3.94 9.84 2.04
C GLY A 113 -4.41 9.45 3.44
N ILE A 114 -3.82 10.03 4.50
CA ILE A 114 -4.20 9.76 5.90
C ILE A 114 -5.68 10.06 6.15
N LYS A 115 -6.20 11.20 5.66
CA LYS A 115 -7.62 11.56 5.82
C LYS A 115 -8.55 10.51 5.20
N VAL A 116 -8.15 9.93 4.08
CA VAL A 116 -8.92 8.87 3.41
C VAL A 116 -8.84 7.57 4.21
N LEU A 117 -7.68 7.23 4.76
CA LEU A 117 -7.49 6.03 5.59
C LEU A 117 -8.28 6.10 6.90
N ASP A 118 -8.40 7.29 7.50
CA ASP A 118 -9.25 7.50 8.68
C ASP A 118 -10.70 7.09 8.41
N GLN A 119 -11.22 7.48 7.24
CA GLN A 119 -12.55 7.06 6.81
C GLN A 119 -12.59 5.56 6.49
N ALA A 120 -11.60 5.01 5.78
CA ALA A 120 -11.55 3.58 5.46
C ALA A 120 -11.54 2.67 6.69
N LEU A 121 -10.91 3.10 7.80
CA LEU A 121 -10.94 2.40 9.09
C LEU A 121 -12.34 2.32 9.69
N ILE A 122 -13.14 3.39 9.53
CA ILE A 122 -14.54 3.43 9.97
C ILE A 122 -15.41 2.49 9.13
N ASP A 123 -15.12 2.41 7.82
CA ASP A 123 -15.87 1.59 6.85
C ASP A 123 -15.44 0.11 6.81
N LEU A 124 -14.61 -0.34 7.76
CA LEU A 124 -14.20 -1.74 7.83
C LEU A 124 -15.42 -2.67 8.03
N PRO A 125 -15.53 -3.76 7.26
CA PRO A 125 -16.60 -4.72 7.41
C PRO A 125 -16.48 -5.46 8.74
N PHE A 126 -17.62 -5.90 9.27
CA PHE A 126 -17.66 -6.78 10.43
C PHE A 126 -17.64 -8.24 9.96
N ASP A 127 -16.44 -8.76 9.70
CA ASP A 127 -16.23 -10.15 9.31
C ASP A 127 -15.01 -10.79 10.03
N LYS A 128 -14.74 -12.07 9.74
CA LYS A 128 -13.67 -12.84 10.38
C LYS A 128 -12.26 -12.32 10.08
N TYR A 129 -12.08 -11.50 9.05
CA TYR A 129 -10.79 -10.95 8.63
C TYR A 129 -10.59 -9.48 9.03
N ARG A 130 -11.56 -8.90 9.75
CA ARG A 130 -11.52 -7.49 10.15
C ARG A 130 -10.22 -7.06 10.83
N ASP A 131 -9.69 -7.88 11.75
CA ASP A 131 -8.45 -7.56 12.46
C ASP A 131 -7.25 -7.48 11.48
N PHE A 132 -7.23 -8.30 10.42
CA PHE A 132 -6.21 -8.23 9.36
C PHE A 132 -6.39 -7.00 8.46
N TYR A 133 -7.63 -6.65 8.11
CA TYR A 133 -7.90 -5.43 7.34
C TYR A 133 -7.53 -4.17 8.13
N TYR A 134 -7.80 -4.17 9.44
CA TYR A 134 -7.37 -3.11 10.35
C TYR A 134 -5.85 -2.98 10.34
N LEU A 135 -5.11 -4.08 10.54
CA LEU A 135 -3.65 -4.07 10.48
C LEU A 135 -3.12 -3.58 9.13
N CYS A 136 -3.75 -3.97 8.02
CA CYS A 136 -3.39 -3.48 6.68
C CYS A 136 -3.52 -1.96 6.58
N LEU A 137 -4.68 -1.40 6.95
CA LEU A 137 -4.91 0.05 6.91
C LEU A 137 -3.96 0.77 7.87
N SER A 138 -3.72 0.21 9.05
CA SER A 138 -2.77 0.72 10.05
C SER A 138 -1.34 0.78 9.51
N ASN A 139 -0.87 -0.27 8.80
CA ASN A 139 0.45 -0.28 8.16
C ASN A 139 0.59 0.85 7.14
N VAL A 140 -0.42 1.05 6.29
CA VAL A 140 -0.37 2.12 5.28
C VAL A 140 -0.44 3.49 5.95
N LYS A 141 -1.33 3.68 6.92
CA LYS A 141 -1.50 4.94 7.64
C LYS A 141 -0.25 5.32 8.42
N ALA A 142 0.34 4.39 9.16
CA ALA A 142 1.57 4.61 9.91
C ALA A 142 2.73 4.99 8.99
N PHE A 143 2.85 4.33 7.83
CA PHE A 143 3.86 4.68 6.83
C PHE A 143 3.66 6.08 6.25
N MET A 144 2.41 6.48 5.96
CA MET A 144 2.11 7.85 5.51
C MET A 144 2.37 8.90 6.60
N LEU A 145 2.04 8.60 7.86
CA LEU A 145 2.33 9.49 9.01
C LEU A 145 3.83 9.69 9.17
N LEU A 146 4.59 8.60 9.09
CA LEU A 146 6.04 8.62 9.14
C LEU A 146 6.63 9.51 8.02
N ASN A 147 6.14 9.36 6.79
CA ASN A 147 6.53 10.18 5.65
C ASN A 147 5.90 11.59 5.63
N SER A 148 5.25 11.99 6.73
CA SER A 148 4.76 13.34 7.00
C SER A 148 5.39 13.93 8.26
N ASP A 149 6.51 13.37 8.73
CA ASP A 149 7.21 13.70 9.97
C ASP A 149 6.37 13.54 11.27
N ARG A 150 5.28 12.77 11.23
CA ARG A 150 4.37 12.50 12.37
C ARG A 150 4.68 11.15 13.04
N ARG A 151 5.92 10.99 13.50
CA ARG A 151 6.49 9.71 13.98
C ARG A 151 5.71 9.07 15.15
N GLU A 152 5.43 9.85 16.20
CA GLU A 152 4.73 9.37 17.39
C GLU A 152 3.30 8.91 17.06
N GLU A 153 2.59 9.70 16.26
CA GLU A 153 1.26 9.34 15.78
C GLU A 153 1.30 8.06 14.93
N GLY A 154 2.35 7.89 14.11
CA GLY A 154 2.58 6.68 13.34
C GLY A 154 2.67 5.42 14.20
N LEU A 155 3.36 5.47 15.34
CA LEU A 155 3.37 4.37 16.32
C LEU A 155 2.03 4.20 17.00
N GLY A 156 1.37 5.31 17.36
CA GLY A 156 0.08 5.31 18.05
C GLY A 156 -1.03 4.58 17.29
N VAL A 157 -0.96 4.53 15.95
CA VAL A 157 -1.91 3.78 15.10
C VAL A 157 -1.96 2.28 15.45
N TYR A 158 -0.89 1.71 16.02
CA TYR A 158 -0.83 0.29 16.37
C TYR A 158 -1.44 -0.06 17.72
N THR A 159 -1.86 0.93 18.53
CA THR A 159 -2.35 0.72 19.90
C THR A 159 -3.49 -0.29 19.99
N ASP A 160 -4.42 -0.22 19.02
CA ASP A 160 -5.59 -1.10 18.96
C ASP A 160 -5.40 -2.31 18.01
N CYS A 161 -4.21 -2.45 17.41
CA CYS A 161 -3.93 -3.54 16.49
C CYS A 161 -3.77 -4.86 17.25
N LYS A 162 -4.40 -5.91 16.73
CA LYS A 162 -4.13 -7.28 17.17
C LYS A 162 -3.14 -7.95 16.23
N PHE A 163 -2.01 -8.36 16.78
CA PHE A 163 -0.97 -9.09 16.06
C PHE A 163 -1.20 -10.61 16.18
N ILE A 164 -2.23 -11.08 15.49
CA ILE A 164 -2.58 -12.50 15.39
C ILE A 164 -1.88 -13.14 14.17
N PRO A 165 -1.31 -14.35 14.30
CA PRO A 165 -0.76 -15.06 13.14
C PRO A 165 -1.83 -15.29 12.06
N VAL A 166 -1.45 -15.12 10.80
CA VAL A 166 -2.30 -15.52 9.67
C VAL A 166 -2.45 -17.05 9.72
N PRO A 167 -3.69 -17.60 9.70
CA PRO A 167 -3.85 -19.03 9.73
C PRO A 167 -3.28 -19.69 8.47
N ILE A 168 -2.68 -20.88 8.62
CA ILE A 168 -2.01 -21.61 7.54
C ILE A 168 -2.89 -21.80 6.28
N PRO A 169 -4.20 -22.12 6.38
CA PRO A 169 -5.05 -22.22 5.18
C PRO A 169 -5.12 -20.91 4.39
N GLU A 170 -5.36 -19.78 5.06
CA GLU A 170 -5.36 -18.44 4.45
C GLU A 170 -3.99 -17.98 3.97
N TYR A 171 -2.91 -18.43 4.61
CA TYR A 171 -1.55 -18.13 4.17
C TYR A 171 -1.26 -18.78 2.81
N ASN A 172 -1.66 -20.04 2.65
CA ASN A 172 -1.44 -20.86 1.45
C ASN A 172 -2.42 -20.54 0.31
N ASP A 173 -3.57 -19.93 0.62
CA ASP A 173 -4.51 -19.46 -0.38
C ASP A 173 -4.05 -18.12 -0.97
N LYS A 174 -3.72 -18.15 -2.25
CA LYS A 174 -3.22 -16.99 -3.00
C LYS A 174 -4.23 -15.85 -3.12
N GLU A 175 -5.53 -16.12 -2.94
CA GLU A 175 -6.58 -15.10 -3.02
C GLU A 175 -6.93 -14.51 -1.64
N SER A 176 -6.70 -15.28 -0.57
CA SER A 176 -6.98 -14.84 0.80
C SER A 176 -5.99 -13.79 1.29
N LEU A 177 -6.48 -12.71 1.91
CA LEU A 177 -5.67 -11.68 2.56
C LEU A 177 -4.61 -11.00 1.66
N GLN A 178 -4.75 -11.04 0.33
CA GLN A 178 -3.81 -10.39 -0.61
C GLN A 178 -3.49 -8.95 -0.23
N VAL A 179 -4.51 -8.18 0.14
CA VAL A 179 -4.37 -6.77 0.50
C VAL A 179 -3.48 -6.58 1.74
N LEU A 180 -3.57 -7.48 2.73
CA LEU A 180 -2.68 -7.45 3.90
C LEU A 180 -1.23 -7.63 3.46
N PHE A 181 -0.93 -8.70 2.71
CA PHE A 181 0.44 -9.03 2.30
C PHE A 181 1.04 -7.99 1.36
N ALA A 182 0.25 -7.44 0.44
CA ALA A 182 0.66 -6.33 -0.43
C ALA A 182 1.14 -5.12 0.37
N HIS A 183 0.54 -4.83 1.51
CA HIS A 183 0.86 -3.62 2.27
C HIS A 183 1.56 -3.88 3.59
N PHE A 184 1.95 -5.12 3.86
CA PHE A 184 2.60 -5.53 5.09
C PHE A 184 3.99 -4.90 5.26
N THR A 185 4.72 -4.81 4.14
CA THR A 185 6.07 -4.25 4.08
C THR A 185 6.14 -2.78 4.51
N LYS A 186 5.03 -2.04 4.40
CA LYS A 186 4.91 -0.65 4.91
C LYS A 186 4.95 -0.60 6.44
N GLY A 187 4.39 -1.61 7.11
CA GLY A 187 4.52 -1.74 8.57
C GLY A 187 5.94 -2.08 9.00
N ILE A 188 6.60 -2.99 8.27
CA ILE A 188 8.01 -3.31 8.49
C ILE A 188 8.88 -2.06 8.32
N ALA A 189 8.61 -1.24 7.29
CA ALA A 189 9.31 0.02 7.08
C ALA A 189 9.19 0.98 8.27
N VAL A 190 8.00 1.06 8.89
CA VAL A 190 7.79 1.85 10.11
C VAL A 190 8.60 1.31 11.27
N ALA A 191 8.57 -0.01 11.50
CA ALA A 191 9.31 -0.63 12.60
C ALA A 191 10.83 -0.47 12.45
N ILE A 192 11.35 -0.54 11.22
CA ILE A 192 12.77 -0.31 10.90
C ILE A 192 13.14 1.16 11.08
N GLU A 193 12.38 2.07 10.49
CA GLU A 193 12.71 3.50 10.56
C GLU A 193 12.70 4.03 12.00
N LEU A 194 11.74 3.54 12.80
CA LEU A 194 11.59 3.95 14.19
C LEU A 194 12.35 3.06 15.17
N LYS A 195 13.10 2.07 14.67
CA LYS A 195 13.89 1.15 15.50
C LYS A 195 13.08 0.50 16.62
N ASN A 196 11.81 0.21 16.33
CA ASN A 196 10.88 -0.31 17.31
C ASN A 196 10.89 -1.85 17.28
N TYR A 197 11.60 -2.45 18.23
CA TYR A 197 11.77 -3.91 18.34
C TYR A 197 10.43 -4.62 18.51
N ASP A 198 9.60 -4.17 19.45
CA ASP A 198 8.33 -4.83 19.78
C ASP A 198 7.37 -4.84 18.59
N LEU A 199 7.27 -3.71 17.88
CA LEU A 199 6.47 -3.62 16.66
C LEU A 199 7.01 -4.56 15.57
N LEU A 200 8.33 -4.63 15.39
CA LEU A 200 8.94 -5.53 14.41
C LEU A 200 8.62 -6.99 14.72
N MET A 201 8.82 -7.42 15.97
CA MET A 201 8.51 -8.79 16.41
C MET A 201 7.02 -9.11 16.27
N ASN A 202 6.16 -8.18 16.64
CA ASN A 202 4.70 -8.32 16.48
C ASN A 202 4.29 -8.46 15.01
N LEU A 203 4.90 -7.69 14.11
CA LEU A 203 4.67 -7.83 12.67
C LEU A 203 5.18 -9.17 12.13
N MET A 204 6.40 -9.58 12.50
CA MET A 204 6.94 -10.88 12.08
C MET A 204 6.07 -12.04 12.55
N LYS A 205 5.52 -11.97 13.76
CA LYS A 205 4.56 -12.95 14.29
C LYS A 205 3.34 -13.14 13.39
N VAL A 206 2.83 -12.06 12.79
CA VAL A 206 1.63 -12.14 11.93
C VAL A 206 1.91 -12.96 10.66
N ILE A 207 3.10 -12.82 10.07
CA ILE A 207 3.46 -13.44 8.79
C ILE A 207 4.37 -14.66 8.90
N SER A 208 4.73 -15.08 10.12
CA SER A 208 5.47 -16.32 10.34
C SER A 208 4.56 -17.53 10.13
N ILE A 209 5.09 -18.53 9.44
CA ILE A 209 4.44 -19.83 9.22
C ILE A 209 4.76 -20.79 10.37
N ASP A 210 5.89 -20.58 11.05
CA ASP A 210 6.39 -21.43 12.12
C ASP A 210 6.76 -20.60 13.36
N ASP A 211 6.24 -20.99 14.52
CA ASP A 211 6.62 -20.39 15.81
C ASP A 211 8.08 -20.71 16.16
N GLN A 212 8.65 -21.80 15.62
CA GLN A 212 10.04 -22.19 15.86
C GLN A 212 11.04 -21.19 15.26
N THR A 213 10.72 -20.58 14.11
CA THR A 213 11.58 -19.55 13.49
C THR A 213 11.71 -18.34 14.41
N LEU A 214 10.60 -17.91 15.03
CA LEU A 214 10.59 -16.77 15.96
C LEU A 214 11.23 -17.08 17.32
N GLN A 215 11.30 -18.37 17.68
CA GLN A 215 11.92 -18.85 18.92
C GLN A 215 13.35 -19.38 18.70
N SER A 216 13.87 -19.28 17.47
CA SER A 216 15.18 -19.83 17.13
C SER A 216 16.29 -19.08 17.84
N GLU A 217 17.32 -19.82 18.26
CA GLU A 217 18.56 -19.23 18.76
C GLU A 217 19.31 -18.61 17.57
N GLY A 218 19.22 -17.28 17.42
CA GLY A 218 19.83 -16.54 16.32
C GLY A 218 19.82 -15.03 16.52
N SER A 219 20.50 -14.30 15.63
CA SER A 219 20.41 -12.83 15.63
C SER A 219 19.02 -12.39 15.14
N LEU A 220 18.60 -11.18 15.54
CA LEU A 220 17.33 -10.59 15.10
C LEU A 220 17.25 -10.51 13.57
N PHE A 221 18.36 -10.17 12.91
CA PHE A 221 18.41 -10.13 11.45
C PHE A 221 18.13 -11.50 10.83
N ARG A 222 18.69 -12.58 11.38
CA ARG A 222 18.46 -13.94 10.88
C ARG A 222 16.98 -14.33 10.98
N ILE A 223 16.36 -14.11 12.14
CA ILE A 223 14.92 -14.38 12.36
C ILE A 223 14.09 -13.59 11.33
N PHE A 224 14.38 -12.30 11.18
CA PHE A 224 13.72 -11.41 10.24
C PHE A 224 13.87 -11.85 8.79
N TYR A 225 15.08 -12.23 8.38
CA TYR A 225 15.39 -12.68 7.02
C TYR A 225 14.64 -13.98 6.69
N GLU A 226 14.68 -14.97 7.57
CA GLU A 226 13.99 -16.26 7.37
C GLU A 226 12.46 -16.08 7.27
N THR A 227 11.87 -15.23 8.11
CA THR A 227 10.44 -14.88 8.03
C THR A 227 10.09 -14.20 6.70
N LEU A 228 10.93 -13.26 6.24
CA LEU A 228 10.71 -12.55 4.97
C LEU A 228 10.82 -13.46 3.76
N VAL A 229 11.85 -14.31 3.70
CA VAL A 229 12.04 -15.25 2.59
C VAL A 229 10.83 -16.17 2.47
N SER A 230 10.33 -16.69 3.59
CA SER A 230 9.11 -17.51 3.61
C SER A 230 7.89 -16.77 3.05
N ALA A 231 7.73 -15.49 3.42
CA ALA A 231 6.64 -14.66 2.89
C ALA A 231 6.82 -14.37 1.39
N PHE A 232 8.04 -14.10 0.92
CA PHE A 232 8.33 -13.89 -0.49
C PHE A 232 7.98 -15.11 -1.33
N ASP A 233 8.41 -16.30 -0.91
CA ASP A 233 8.19 -17.54 -1.67
C ASP A 233 6.71 -17.89 -1.82
N MET A 234 5.90 -17.54 -0.83
CA MET A 234 4.49 -17.92 -0.77
C MET A 234 3.55 -16.85 -1.33
N ARG A 235 3.92 -15.56 -1.26
CA ARG A 235 3.02 -14.41 -1.51
C ARG A 235 3.62 -13.43 -2.53
N ALA A 236 3.18 -13.55 -3.79
CA ALA A 236 3.72 -12.75 -4.90
C ALA A 236 3.47 -11.23 -4.75
N GLU A 237 2.35 -10.85 -4.14
CA GLU A 237 1.99 -9.47 -3.84
C GLU A 237 2.95 -8.82 -2.83
N PHE A 238 3.49 -9.60 -1.90
CA PHE A 238 4.49 -9.14 -0.94
C PHE A 238 5.81 -8.81 -1.65
N ILE A 239 6.28 -9.68 -2.56
CA ILE A 239 7.45 -9.41 -3.43
C ILE A 239 7.22 -8.15 -4.26
N THR A 240 6.05 -8.05 -4.91
CA THR A 240 5.73 -6.96 -5.83
C THR A 240 5.82 -5.60 -5.13
N GLU A 241 5.26 -5.50 -3.93
CA GLU A 241 5.24 -4.27 -3.16
C GLU A 241 6.58 -3.97 -2.49
N PHE A 242 7.32 -4.98 -2.03
CA PHE A 242 8.69 -4.79 -1.58
C PHE A 242 9.57 -4.19 -2.70
N ASN A 243 9.46 -4.73 -3.91
CA ASN A 243 10.17 -4.21 -5.09
C ASN A 243 9.73 -2.79 -5.47
N ALA A 244 8.46 -2.44 -5.27
CA ALA A 244 7.98 -1.08 -5.48
C ALA A 244 8.64 -0.10 -4.50
N MET A 245 8.76 -0.46 -3.22
CA MET A 245 9.47 0.34 -2.22
C MET A 245 10.98 0.43 -2.51
N PHE A 246 11.61 -0.68 -2.92
CA PHE A 246 13.02 -0.69 -3.31
C PHE A 246 13.32 0.28 -4.46
N LYS A 247 12.41 0.40 -5.44
CA LYS A 247 12.54 1.34 -6.57
C LYS A 247 12.51 2.82 -6.15
N ILE A 248 11.93 3.14 -5.01
CA ILE A 248 11.82 4.52 -4.50
C ILE A 248 12.79 4.81 -3.35
N LYS A 249 13.72 3.90 -3.02
CA LYS A 249 14.61 4.02 -1.85
C LYS A 249 15.39 5.33 -1.80
N ASP A 250 15.88 5.83 -2.94
CA ASP A 250 16.66 7.08 -3.01
C ASP A 250 15.80 8.29 -2.60
N VAL A 251 14.50 8.26 -2.88
CA VAL A 251 13.57 9.33 -2.48
C VAL A 251 13.26 9.24 -0.98
N LEU A 252 13.18 8.00 -0.46
CA LEU A 252 12.96 7.72 0.96
C LEU A 252 14.12 8.20 1.85
N GLU A 253 15.33 8.45 1.31
CA GLU A 253 16.43 9.03 2.10
C GLU A 253 16.07 10.36 2.78
N SER A 254 15.14 11.11 2.19
CA SER A 254 14.69 12.41 2.71
C SER A 254 13.65 12.33 3.83
N THR A 255 12.94 11.20 3.97
CA THR A 255 11.81 11.03 4.89
C THR A 255 11.99 9.86 5.84
N THR A 256 12.48 8.72 5.34
CA THR A 256 12.75 7.49 6.10
C THR A 256 14.18 6.96 5.82
N PRO A 257 15.22 7.68 6.26
CA PRO A 257 16.62 7.37 5.94
C PRO A 257 17.12 6.03 6.50
N HIS A 258 16.63 5.58 7.67
CA HIS A 258 17.03 4.28 8.21
C HIS A 258 16.45 3.14 7.38
N PHE A 259 15.19 3.27 6.95
CA PHE A 259 14.60 2.29 6.05
C PHE A 259 15.24 2.31 4.65
N ALA A 260 15.59 3.49 4.12
CA ALA A 260 16.33 3.60 2.87
C ALA A 260 17.70 2.90 2.93
N ARG A 261 18.45 3.08 4.04
CA ARG A 261 19.72 2.36 4.30
C ARG A 261 19.51 0.86 4.34
N PHE A 262 18.46 0.38 5.02
CA PHE A 262 18.11 -1.04 5.04
C PHE A 262 17.88 -1.59 3.62
N LEU A 263 17.08 -0.89 2.79
CA LEU A 263 16.85 -1.29 1.40
C LEU A 263 18.14 -1.29 0.58
N ALA A 264 19.04 -0.33 0.79
CA ALA A 264 20.34 -0.31 0.11
C ALA A 264 21.18 -1.54 0.45
N LEU A 265 21.28 -1.89 1.74
CA LEU A 265 22.03 -3.07 2.22
C LEU A 265 21.44 -4.39 1.68
N ILE A 266 20.10 -4.51 1.61
CA ILE A 266 19.44 -5.65 0.95
C ILE A 266 19.83 -5.74 -0.53
N GLY A 267 19.90 -4.60 -1.22
CA GLY A 267 20.32 -4.54 -2.63
C GLY A 267 21.78 -4.93 -2.86
N GLU A 268 22.67 -4.63 -1.90
CA GLU A 268 24.07 -5.06 -1.90
C GLU A 268 24.24 -6.55 -1.55
N GLN A 269 23.21 -7.19 -0.99
CA GLN A 269 23.26 -8.55 -0.44
C GLN A 269 24.35 -8.72 0.66
N ASP A 270 24.64 -7.64 1.39
CA ASP A 270 25.67 -7.60 2.42
C ASP A 270 25.08 -8.04 3.77
N LEU A 271 25.04 -9.36 4.00
CA LEU A 271 24.42 -9.96 5.18
C LEU A 271 25.14 -9.56 6.48
N ASP A 272 26.46 -9.36 6.45
CA ASP A 272 27.23 -8.95 7.63
C ASP A 272 26.88 -7.51 8.04
N LYS A 273 26.76 -6.59 7.08
CA LYS A 273 26.30 -5.22 7.37
C LYS A 273 24.83 -5.16 7.78
N LEU A 274 23.99 -6.06 7.28
CA LEU A 274 22.60 -6.17 7.73
C LEU A 274 22.53 -6.64 9.18
N ASP A 275 23.33 -7.65 9.56
CA ASP A 275 23.40 -8.09 10.94
C ASP A 275 23.84 -6.95 11.86
N LEU A 276 24.91 -6.23 11.49
CA LEU A 276 25.36 -5.03 12.20
C LEU A 276 24.29 -3.94 12.26
N PHE A 277 23.57 -3.68 11.17
CA PHE A 277 22.48 -2.70 11.13
C PHE A 277 21.39 -3.02 12.16
N PHE A 278 21.00 -4.29 12.28
CA PHE A 278 20.01 -4.72 13.27
C PHE A 278 20.56 -4.67 14.70
N GLN A 279 21.82 -5.06 14.92
CA GLN A 279 22.47 -4.92 16.22
C GLN A 279 22.48 -3.45 16.67
N GLU A 280 22.94 -2.52 15.82
CA GLU A 280 22.99 -1.08 16.14
C GLU A 280 21.60 -0.44 16.32
N SER A 281 20.58 -0.98 15.67
CA SER A 281 19.23 -0.40 15.68
C SER A 281 18.39 -0.87 16.85
N TYR A 282 18.63 -2.07 17.38
CA TYR A 282 17.76 -2.71 18.36
C TYR A 282 18.48 -3.18 19.64
N SER A 283 19.75 -2.78 19.83
CA SER A 283 20.51 -2.95 21.07
C SER A 283 20.10 -2.00 22.19
#